data_AF-A0A2A9PJ38-F1
#
_entry.id   AF-A0A2A9PJ38-F1
#
_cell.length_a   1.000
_cell.length_b   1.000
_cell.length_c   1.000
_cell.angle_alpha   90.00
_cell.angle_beta   90.00
_cell.angle_gamma   90.00
#
_symmetry.space_group_name_H-M   'P 1'
#
loop_
_entity.id
_entity.type
_entity.pdbx_description
1 polymer ?
#
loop_
_entity_poly.entity_id
_entity_poly.type
_entity_poly.pdbx_seq_one_letter_code
_entity_poly.pdbx_strand_id
1 'polypeptide(L)'
;MSATTRSLLDRVRRMIPPLLNKFHKGQLGRVGVIGGSVDYTGAPFFSAMASARLGCDMSHVICTPGAGAVVKTYSPNLMVHPLMRESGEEGGDGEDTDEAERVAAPVIALLPRLHVLVVGPGLGRDRLMQATAARVISAARDAGMPVVLDADALQLVQRRPGLVRGYVGAVLTPNVVEFGRLWDALGPGDEDEAEATSSQRVEMLAKALGGVTVVQKGSVDLISNGHVTLTNDLEGGRKRSAGQGDTLTGAIATFLGWRKAYLDGIWDGDDKEHRMSEEETLGLAAFGGSAVTRESSRLAFLRKGRSLQASDLTEEVHNAFMALFGDIDGDLDACKL
;
A
#
# COMPACT_ATOMS: atom_id res chain seq x y z
N MET A 1 21.35 -5.24 8.00
CA MET A 1 20.68 -5.83 6.83
C MET A 1 21.50 -6.98 6.29
N SER A 2 20.87 -8.09 5.92
CA SER A 2 21.53 -9.23 5.27
C SER A 2 22.00 -8.91 3.84
N ALA A 3 22.84 -9.78 3.27
CA ALA A 3 23.23 -9.72 1.87
C ALA A 3 22.01 -9.88 0.93
N THR A 4 21.06 -10.74 1.30
CA THR A 4 19.79 -10.93 0.57
C THR A 4 18.99 -9.63 0.51
N THR A 5 18.81 -8.95 1.65
CA THR A 5 18.13 -7.64 1.70
C THR A 5 18.81 -6.61 0.78
N ARG A 6 20.15 -6.55 0.78
CA ARG A 6 20.88 -5.64 -0.11
C ARG A 6 20.61 -5.94 -1.59
N SER A 7 20.69 -7.21 -1.99
CA SER A 7 20.38 -7.63 -3.36
C SER A 7 18.94 -7.32 -3.77
N LEU A 8 17.98 -7.45 -2.85
CA LEU A 8 16.59 -7.06 -3.10
C LEU A 8 16.44 -5.54 -3.28
N LEU A 9 17.13 -4.72 -2.48
CA LEU A 9 17.14 -3.26 -2.64
C LEU A 9 17.71 -2.85 -4.01
N ASP A 10 18.79 -3.49 -4.47
CA ASP A 10 19.37 -3.22 -5.80
C ASP A 10 18.37 -3.56 -6.92
N ARG A 11 17.58 -4.63 -6.78
CA ARG A 11 16.50 -4.97 -7.72
C ARG A 11 15.34 -3.99 -7.66
N VAL A 12 14.91 -3.58 -6.46
CA VAL A 12 13.88 -2.54 -6.30
C VAL A 12 14.29 -1.25 -6.99
N ARG A 13 15.57 -0.88 -6.89
CA ARG A 13 16.11 0.34 -7.48
C ARG A 13 15.89 0.44 -8.99
N ARG A 14 15.94 -0.68 -9.71
CA ARG A 14 15.70 -0.75 -11.15
C ARG A 14 14.28 -0.34 -11.56
N MET A 15 13.30 -0.43 -10.65
CA MET A 15 11.94 0.03 -10.90
C MET A 15 11.73 1.52 -10.61
N ILE A 16 12.68 2.19 -9.97
CA ILE A 16 12.55 3.61 -9.64
C ILE A 16 12.79 4.42 -10.91
N PRO A 17 11.82 5.22 -11.36
CA PRO A 17 11.99 6.01 -12.57
C PRO A 17 13.02 7.12 -12.35
N PRO A 18 13.91 7.36 -13.32
CA PRO A 18 14.83 8.49 -13.26
C PRO A 18 14.08 9.82 -13.41
N LEU A 19 14.59 10.90 -12.85
CA LEU A 19 14.06 12.24 -13.05
C LEU A 19 14.57 12.83 -14.38
N LEU A 20 13.81 12.64 -15.46
CA LEU A 20 14.15 13.10 -16.81
C LEU A 20 13.24 14.24 -17.30
N ASN A 21 13.82 15.21 -18.02
CA ASN A 21 13.09 16.35 -18.60
C ASN A 21 11.97 15.96 -19.58
N LYS A 22 12.03 14.75 -20.16
CA LYS A 22 10.99 14.24 -21.09
C LYS A 22 9.71 13.80 -20.38
N PHE A 23 9.76 13.61 -19.06
CA PHE A 23 8.59 13.19 -18.29
C PHE A 23 7.65 14.35 -17.99
N HIS A 24 6.35 14.05 -18.00
CA HIS A 24 5.30 14.99 -17.66
C HIS A 24 4.48 14.49 -16.46
N LYS A 25 3.80 15.44 -15.81
CA LYS A 25 3.01 15.20 -14.61
C LYS A 25 2.04 14.03 -14.78
N GLY A 26 2.13 13.09 -13.85
CA GLY A 26 1.26 11.94 -13.74
C GLY A 26 1.86 10.66 -14.32
N GLN A 27 2.99 10.71 -15.03
CA GLN A 27 3.63 9.50 -15.54
C GLN A 27 4.25 8.67 -14.41
N LEU A 28 4.75 9.31 -13.35
CA LEU A 28 5.52 8.66 -12.28
C LEU A 28 4.67 8.43 -11.03
N GLY A 29 3.50 7.81 -11.22
CA GLY A 29 2.63 7.36 -10.13
C GLY A 29 1.46 8.30 -9.85
N ARG A 30 0.25 7.74 -9.93
CA ARG A 30 -1.01 8.38 -9.54
C ARG A 30 -1.69 7.46 -8.52
N VAL A 31 -1.56 7.79 -7.25
CA VAL A 31 -2.03 6.94 -6.14
C VAL A 31 -3.37 7.48 -5.64
N GLY A 32 -4.35 6.59 -5.46
CA GLY A 32 -5.59 6.92 -4.77
C GLY A 32 -5.73 6.16 -3.47
N VAL A 33 -6.13 6.83 -2.39
CA VAL A 33 -6.36 6.24 -1.07
C VAL A 33 -7.85 6.35 -0.73
N ILE A 34 -8.54 5.22 -0.61
CA ILE A 34 -9.92 5.14 -0.14
C ILE A 34 -9.92 4.85 1.37
N GLY A 35 -10.57 5.74 2.10
CA GLY A 35 -10.64 5.68 3.55
C GLY A 35 -11.34 6.91 4.11
N GLY A 36 -11.00 7.33 5.31
CA GLY A 36 -11.53 8.56 5.89
C GLY A 36 -13.02 8.53 6.17
N SER A 37 -13.44 7.76 7.16
CA SER A 37 -14.75 7.87 7.81
C SER A 37 -14.80 9.10 8.72
N VAL A 38 -15.96 9.38 9.31
CA VAL A 38 -16.20 10.50 10.25
C VAL A 38 -15.11 10.62 11.32
N ASP A 39 -14.68 9.50 11.91
CA ASP A 39 -13.73 9.51 13.03
C ASP A 39 -12.26 9.43 12.60
N TYR A 40 -11.97 8.93 11.38
CA TYR A 40 -10.61 8.54 11.00
C TYR A 40 -10.03 9.36 9.86
N THR A 41 -9.68 10.61 10.13
CA THR A 41 -9.10 11.53 9.13
C THR A 41 -7.59 11.41 8.97
N GLY A 42 -6.87 10.97 10.02
CA GLY A 42 -5.41 10.90 10.02
C GLY A 42 -4.83 9.77 9.17
N ALA A 43 -5.42 8.58 9.23
CA ALA A 43 -4.95 7.40 8.50
C ALA A 43 -4.88 7.60 6.96
N PRO A 44 -5.96 8.04 6.28
CA PRO A 44 -5.89 8.27 4.83
C PRO A 44 -4.92 9.40 4.48
N PHE A 45 -4.75 10.41 5.36
CA PHE A 45 -3.75 11.45 5.20
C PHE A 45 -2.33 10.89 5.24
N PHE A 46 -1.97 10.09 6.25
CA PHE A 46 -0.61 9.55 6.37
C PHE A 46 -0.26 8.63 5.19
N SER A 47 -1.21 7.83 4.70
CA SER A 47 -1.00 7.00 3.51
C SER A 47 -0.76 7.85 2.26
N ALA A 48 -1.66 8.80 1.98
CA ALA A 48 -1.54 9.66 0.81
C ALA A 48 -0.30 10.57 0.86
N MET A 49 0.03 11.11 2.04
CA MET A 49 1.20 11.96 2.25
C MET A 49 2.49 11.16 2.16
N ALA A 50 2.55 9.92 2.65
CA ALA A 50 3.70 9.05 2.46
C ALA A 50 3.97 8.80 0.97
N SER A 51 2.94 8.56 0.15
CA SER A 51 3.13 8.44 -1.30
C SER A 51 3.69 9.71 -1.92
N ALA A 52 3.13 10.87 -1.57
CA ALA A 52 3.58 12.16 -2.08
C ALA A 52 5.03 12.48 -1.67
N ARG A 53 5.40 12.17 -0.42
CA ARG A 53 6.76 12.36 0.11
C ARG A 53 7.78 11.39 -0.49
N LEU A 54 7.34 10.18 -0.82
CA LEU A 54 8.21 9.18 -1.45
C LEU A 54 8.50 9.52 -2.92
N GLY A 55 7.54 10.11 -3.62
CA GLY A 55 7.77 10.66 -4.96
C GLY A 55 6.74 10.28 -6.02
N CYS A 56 5.51 9.92 -5.64
CA CYS A 56 4.44 9.83 -6.65
C CYS A 56 4.08 11.24 -7.15
N ASP A 57 3.81 11.39 -8.44
CA ASP A 57 3.41 12.68 -9.03
C ASP A 57 2.09 13.22 -8.47
N MET A 58 1.16 12.32 -8.17
CA MET A 58 -0.22 12.65 -7.84
C MET A 58 -0.74 11.73 -6.73
N SER A 59 -1.13 12.32 -5.60
CA SER A 59 -1.71 11.61 -4.47
C SER A 59 -3.14 12.09 -4.21
N HIS A 60 -4.08 11.16 -4.25
CA HIS A 60 -5.50 11.39 -4.10
C HIS A 60 -6.02 10.75 -2.82
N VAL A 61 -6.91 11.45 -2.12
CA VAL A 61 -7.68 10.89 -0.99
C VAL A 61 -9.15 10.86 -1.39
N ILE A 62 -9.80 9.72 -1.25
CA ILE A 62 -11.22 9.50 -1.53
C ILE A 62 -11.87 9.13 -0.20
N CYS A 63 -12.69 10.04 0.33
CA CYS A 63 -13.20 9.94 1.70
C CYS A 63 -14.60 10.53 1.85
N THR A 64 -15.14 10.52 3.08
CA THR A 64 -16.42 11.18 3.38
C THR A 64 -16.27 12.71 3.32
N PRO A 65 -17.35 13.48 3.12
CA PRO A 65 -17.28 14.94 3.08
C PRO A 65 -16.69 15.57 4.34
N GLY A 66 -17.05 15.06 5.52
CA GLY A 66 -16.52 15.53 6.80
C GLY A 66 -15.01 15.30 6.91
N ALA A 67 -14.56 14.07 6.64
CA ALA A 67 -13.13 13.76 6.63
C ALA A 67 -12.38 14.59 5.58
N GLY A 68 -12.98 14.76 4.39
CA GLY A 68 -12.38 15.52 3.30
C GLY A 68 -12.17 17.00 3.64
N ALA A 69 -13.09 17.61 4.40
CA ALA A 69 -12.91 18.97 4.87
C ALA A 69 -11.69 19.09 5.79
N VAL A 70 -11.52 18.14 6.72
CA VAL A 70 -10.38 18.10 7.65
C VAL A 70 -9.06 17.82 6.92
N VAL A 71 -8.99 16.78 6.09
CA VAL A 71 -7.76 16.36 5.40
C VAL A 71 -7.21 17.46 4.49
N LYS A 72 -8.08 18.24 3.85
CA LYS A 72 -7.66 19.42 3.05
C LYS A 72 -6.91 20.47 3.86
N THR A 73 -7.14 20.55 5.18
CA THR A 73 -6.41 21.49 6.06
C THR A 73 -5.00 21.01 6.41
N TYR A 74 -4.74 19.70 6.33
CA TYR A 74 -3.43 19.13 6.66
C TYR A 74 -2.39 19.38 5.58
N SER A 75 -2.79 19.41 4.30
CA SER A 75 -1.88 19.74 3.20
C SER A 75 -2.61 20.18 1.93
N PRO A 76 -2.14 21.26 1.25
CA PRO A 76 -2.66 21.66 -0.05
C PRO A 76 -2.18 20.78 -1.21
N ASN A 77 -1.23 19.86 -0.96
CA ASN A 77 -0.62 19.03 -2.02
C ASN A 77 -1.48 17.81 -2.39
N LEU A 78 -2.42 17.42 -1.51
CA LEU A 78 -3.27 16.24 -1.73
C LEU A 78 -4.54 16.62 -2.49
N MET A 79 -4.92 15.80 -3.46
CA MET A 79 -6.20 15.96 -4.16
C MET A 79 -7.29 15.18 -3.43
N VAL A 80 -8.16 15.89 -2.70
CA VAL A 80 -9.15 15.27 -1.82
C VAL A 80 -10.54 15.28 -2.45
N HIS A 81 -11.09 14.08 -2.64
CA HIS A 81 -12.37 13.77 -3.28
C HIS A 81 -13.40 13.28 -2.24
N PRO A 82 -14.34 14.13 -1.80
CA PRO A 82 -15.34 13.77 -0.79
C PRO A 82 -16.50 12.94 -1.37
N LEU A 83 -16.20 11.75 -1.87
CA LEU A 83 -17.13 10.90 -2.61
C LEU A 83 -17.73 9.74 -1.80
N MET A 84 -17.08 9.30 -0.71
CA MET A 84 -17.59 8.22 0.15
C MET A 84 -18.74 8.72 1.03
N ARG A 85 -19.59 7.81 1.50
CA ARG A 85 -20.71 8.08 2.41
C ARG A 85 -20.78 7.00 3.48
N GLU A 86 -21.25 7.38 4.67
CA GLU A 86 -21.60 6.45 5.74
C GLU A 86 -23.12 6.29 5.78
N SER A 87 -23.58 5.15 6.32
CA SER A 87 -25.00 4.85 6.46
C SER A 87 -25.67 5.90 7.35
N GLY A 88 -26.88 6.34 7.00
CA GLY A 88 -27.64 7.28 7.83
C GLY A 88 -28.13 6.62 9.13
N GLU A 89 -28.44 7.43 10.16
CA GLU A 89 -28.98 6.95 11.45
C GLU A 89 -30.34 6.23 11.32
N GLU A 90 -31.09 6.48 10.24
CA GLU A 90 -32.43 5.92 9.98
C GLU A 90 -32.45 4.77 8.94
N GLY A 91 -31.29 4.25 8.56
CA GLY A 91 -31.19 3.12 7.61
C GLY A 91 -31.65 1.81 8.25
N GLY A 92 -32.81 1.30 7.82
CA GLY A 92 -33.27 -0.05 8.18
C GLY A 92 -32.30 -1.14 7.69
N ASP A 93 -32.41 -2.35 8.24
CA ASP A 93 -31.54 -3.52 7.99
C ASP A 93 -31.56 -4.10 6.55
N GLY A 94 -31.91 -3.30 5.53
CA GLY A 94 -31.77 -3.68 4.13
C GLY A 94 -30.30 -3.75 3.71
N GLU A 95 -29.99 -4.59 2.71
CA GLU A 95 -28.70 -4.49 2.04
C GLU A 95 -28.66 -3.14 1.28
N ASP A 96 -27.73 -2.25 1.63
CA ASP A 96 -27.49 -0.94 1.00
C ASP A 96 -26.98 -1.06 -0.46
N THR A 97 -27.46 -2.04 -1.22
CA THR A 97 -26.89 -2.46 -2.50
C THR A 97 -27.00 -1.35 -3.55
N ASP A 98 -28.17 -0.72 -3.68
CA ASP A 98 -28.41 0.38 -4.63
C ASP A 98 -27.68 1.67 -4.21
N GLU A 99 -27.64 1.96 -2.91
CA GLU A 99 -26.93 3.13 -2.42
C GLU A 99 -25.41 2.99 -2.56
N ALA A 100 -24.86 1.83 -2.21
CA ALA A 100 -23.45 1.53 -2.41
C ALA A 100 -23.07 1.61 -3.89
N GLU A 101 -23.96 1.25 -4.81
CA GLU A 101 -23.73 1.41 -6.25
C GLU A 101 -23.67 2.88 -6.66
N ARG A 102 -24.64 3.66 -6.21
CA ARG A 102 -24.70 5.11 -6.46
C ARG A 102 -23.48 5.85 -5.92
N VAL A 103 -22.99 5.46 -4.74
CA VAL A 103 -21.79 6.05 -4.10
C VAL A 103 -20.51 5.54 -4.77
N ALA A 104 -20.44 4.26 -5.15
CA ALA A 104 -19.28 3.69 -5.82
C ALA A 104 -19.09 4.24 -7.25
N ALA A 105 -20.15 4.51 -8.00
CA ALA A 105 -20.09 4.96 -9.39
C ALA A 105 -19.12 6.15 -9.63
N PRO A 106 -19.21 7.30 -8.91
CA PRO A 106 -18.27 8.40 -9.10
C PRO A 106 -16.84 8.06 -8.65
N VAL A 107 -16.66 7.13 -7.70
CA VAL A 107 -15.33 6.65 -7.28
C VAL A 107 -14.72 5.77 -8.37
N ILE A 108 -15.52 4.87 -8.96
CA ILE A 108 -15.11 4.00 -10.07
C ILE A 108 -14.71 4.84 -11.29
N ALA A 109 -15.41 5.94 -11.55
CA ALA A 109 -15.07 6.88 -12.62
C ALA A 109 -13.70 7.56 -12.45
N LEU A 110 -13.11 7.56 -11.25
CA LEU A 110 -11.76 8.05 -11.02
C LEU A 110 -10.68 7.01 -11.34
N LEU A 111 -10.98 5.71 -11.33
CA LEU A 111 -9.98 4.66 -11.48
C LEU A 111 -9.10 4.78 -12.73
N PRO A 112 -9.62 5.14 -13.93
CA PRO A 112 -8.77 5.32 -15.11
C PRO A 112 -7.70 6.42 -14.97
N ARG A 113 -7.87 7.32 -13.99
CA ARG A 113 -6.91 8.40 -13.68
C ARG A 113 -5.84 7.96 -12.69
N LEU A 114 -5.97 6.78 -12.08
CA LEU A 114 -5.05 6.24 -11.08
C LEU A 114 -4.19 5.14 -11.70
N HIS A 115 -3.05 4.89 -11.07
CA HIS A 115 -2.20 3.72 -11.34
C HIS A 115 -2.39 2.65 -10.27
N VAL A 116 -2.66 3.06 -9.03
CA VAL A 116 -2.72 2.18 -7.87
C VAL A 116 -3.78 2.70 -6.89
N LEU A 117 -4.47 1.78 -6.24
CA LEU A 117 -5.47 2.08 -5.22
C LEU A 117 -5.09 1.49 -3.87
N VAL A 118 -5.10 2.30 -2.83
CA VAL A 118 -5.05 1.87 -1.44
C VAL A 118 -6.46 1.89 -0.88
N VAL A 119 -6.87 0.84 -0.16
CA VAL A 119 -8.18 0.79 0.50
C VAL A 119 -7.98 0.34 1.94
N GLY A 120 -8.58 1.04 2.89
CA GLY A 120 -8.54 0.64 4.30
C GLY A 120 -8.15 1.72 5.30
N PRO A 121 -7.16 2.59 5.04
CA PRO A 121 -6.73 3.63 5.97
C PRO A 121 -7.89 4.51 6.47
N GLY A 122 -8.36 4.26 7.68
CA GLY A 122 -9.52 4.96 8.25
C GLY A 122 -10.85 4.69 7.54
N LEU A 123 -11.00 3.54 6.87
CA LEU A 123 -12.24 3.16 6.19
C LEU A 123 -13.40 2.95 7.19
N GLY A 124 -13.11 2.53 8.41
CA GLY A 124 -14.13 2.23 9.41
C GLY A 124 -14.95 0.98 9.05
N ARG A 125 -16.01 0.72 9.82
CA ARG A 125 -16.82 -0.50 9.71
C ARG A 125 -18.29 -0.24 9.38
N ASP A 126 -18.59 0.99 9.00
CA ASP A 126 -19.90 1.37 8.50
C ASP A 126 -20.31 0.50 7.29
N ARG A 127 -21.59 0.10 7.23
CA ARG A 127 -22.11 -0.84 6.22
C ARG A 127 -21.96 -0.27 4.81
N LEU A 128 -22.41 0.97 4.58
CA LEU A 128 -22.32 1.62 3.29
C LEU A 128 -20.87 1.85 2.85
N MET A 129 -19.97 2.27 3.74
CA MET A 129 -18.54 2.42 3.42
C MET A 129 -17.92 1.08 2.99
N GLN A 130 -18.20 0.01 3.73
CA GLN A 130 -17.70 -1.34 3.45
C GLN A 130 -18.25 -1.89 2.12
N ALA A 131 -19.56 -1.72 1.86
CA ALA A 131 -20.19 -2.14 0.61
C ALA A 131 -19.66 -1.36 -0.60
N THR A 132 -19.50 -0.04 -0.46
CA THR A 132 -18.91 0.83 -1.49
C THR A 132 -17.47 0.40 -1.79
N ALA A 133 -16.64 0.20 -0.76
CA ALA A 133 -15.27 -0.24 -0.92
C ALA A 133 -15.17 -1.59 -1.65
N ALA A 134 -16.03 -2.57 -1.32
CA ALA A 134 -16.07 -3.86 -2.00
C ALA A 134 -16.39 -3.73 -3.50
N ARG A 135 -17.33 -2.84 -3.88
CA ARG A 135 -17.65 -2.56 -5.28
C ARG A 135 -16.47 -1.91 -6.01
N VAL A 136 -15.81 -0.95 -5.39
CA VAL A 136 -14.63 -0.28 -6.00
C VAL A 136 -13.45 -1.26 -6.14
N ILE A 137 -13.21 -2.13 -5.15
CA ILE A 137 -12.18 -3.18 -5.25
C ILE A 137 -12.48 -4.13 -6.41
N SER A 138 -13.75 -4.51 -6.60
CA SER A 138 -14.16 -5.37 -7.72
C SER A 138 -13.92 -4.68 -9.07
N ALA A 139 -14.30 -3.41 -9.21
CA ALA A 139 -14.03 -2.64 -10.43
C ALA A 139 -12.52 -2.43 -10.69
N ALA A 140 -11.73 -2.23 -9.64
CA ALA A 140 -10.27 -2.16 -9.74
C ALA A 140 -9.67 -3.47 -10.26
N ARG A 141 -10.20 -4.60 -9.78
CA ARG A 141 -9.84 -5.94 -10.25
C ARG A 141 -10.14 -6.15 -11.72
N ASP A 142 -11.34 -5.78 -12.16
CA ASP A 142 -11.74 -5.92 -13.57
C ASP A 142 -10.86 -5.06 -14.49
N ALA A 143 -10.35 -3.93 -13.98
CA ALA A 143 -9.41 -3.06 -14.68
C ALA A 143 -7.93 -3.52 -14.58
N GLY A 144 -7.63 -4.59 -13.83
CA GLY A 144 -6.25 -5.05 -13.60
C GLY A 144 -5.37 -4.06 -12.83
N MET A 145 -5.96 -3.12 -12.08
CA MET A 145 -5.25 -2.04 -11.40
C MET A 145 -4.72 -2.49 -10.03
N PRO A 146 -3.39 -2.44 -9.77
CA PRO A 146 -2.85 -2.85 -8.48
C PRO A 146 -3.57 -2.22 -7.28
N VAL A 147 -3.84 -3.04 -6.26
CA VAL A 147 -4.52 -2.61 -5.02
C VAL A 147 -3.72 -2.98 -3.78
N VAL A 148 -3.70 -2.09 -2.79
CA VAL A 148 -3.15 -2.35 -1.45
C VAL A 148 -4.30 -2.31 -0.46
N LEU A 149 -4.53 -3.40 0.27
CA LEU A 149 -5.61 -3.52 1.26
C LEU A 149 -5.00 -3.60 2.67
N ASP A 150 -5.41 -2.68 3.53
CA ASP A 150 -4.93 -2.58 4.92
C ASP A 150 -6.10 -2.40 5.91
N ALA A 151 -5.83 -2.58 7.21
CA ALA A 151 -6.77 -2.30 8.29
C ALA A 151 -8.18 -2.89 8.04
N ASP A 152 -9.23 -2.07 8.06
CA ASP A 152 -10.62 -2.54 7.90
C ASP A 152 -10.92 -3.12 6.50
N ALA A 153 -10.11 -2.84 5.48
CA ALA A 153 -10.25 -3.52 4.18
C ALA A 153 -9.87 -5.02 4.27
N LEU A 154 -9.01 -5.40 5.22
CA LEU A 154 -8.69 -6.81 5.48
C LEU A 154 -9.89 -7.55 6.09
N GLN A 155 -10.80 -6.84 6.77
CA GLN A 155 -12.05 -7.43 7.22
C GLN A 155 -12.99 -7.76 6.05
N LEU A 156 -13.02 -6.93 5.00
CA LEU A 156 -13.73 -7.26 3.76
C LEU A 156 -13.19 -8.55 3.14
N VAL A 157 -11.86 -8.71 3.12
CA VAL A 157 -11.21 -9.93 2.61
C VAL A 157 -11.62 -11.16 3.42
N GLN A 158 -11.67 -11.08 4.76
CA GLN A 158 -12.12 -12.17 5.62
C GLN A 158 -13.57 -12.59 5.29
N ARG A 159 -14.47 -11.62 5.13
CA ARG A 159 -15.90 -11.88 4.91
C ARG A 159 -16.23 -12.26 3.47
N ARG A 160 -15.46 -11.73 2.51
CA ARG A 160 -15.69 -11.87 1.06
C ARG A 160 -14.35 -12.16 0.36
N PRO A 161 -13.74 -13.33 0.58
CA PRO A 161 -12.44 -13.66 -0.01
C PRO A 161 -12.44 -13.64 -1.53
N GLY A 162 -13.61 -13.82 -2.16
CA GLY A 162 -13.80 -13.68 -3.61
C GLY A 162 -13.39 -12.31 -4.16
N LEU A 163 -13.34 -11.25 -3.35
CA LEU A 163 -12.84 -9.93 -3.77
C LEU A 163 -11.38 -9.96 -4.22
N VAL A 164 -10.56 -10.81 -3.60
CA VAL A 164 -9.12 -10.86 -3.86
C VAL A 164 -8.63 -12.22 -4.35
N ARG A 165 -9.40 -13.30 -4.21
CA ARG A 165 -8.94 -14.64 -4.61
C ARG A 165 -8.58 -14.67 -6.10
N GLY A 166 -7.33 -15.03 -6.40
CA GLY A 166 -6.77 -15.02 -7.76
C GLY A 166 -6.43 -13.63 -8.30
N TYR A 167 -6.51 -12.58 -7.47
CA TYR A 167 -6.19 -11.23 -7.88
C TYR A 167 -4.70 -10.95 -7.66
N VAL A 168 -3.87 -11.30 -8.65
CA VAL A 168 -2.41 -11.16 -8.57
C VAL A 168 -1.97 -9.72 -8.28
N GLY A 169 -2.70 -8.71 -8.75
CA GLY A 169 -2.42 -7.30 -8.46
C GLY A 169 -2.74 -6.82 -7.04
N ALA A 170 -3.29 -7.67 -6.17
CA ALA A 170 -3.61 -7.31 -4.80
C ALA A 170 -2.45 -7.57 -3.82
N VAL A 171 -2.23 -6.60 -2.94
CA VAL A 171 -1.28 -6.67 -1.82
C VAL A 171 -2.04 -6.48 -0.51
N LEU A 172 -2.01 -7.49 0.37
CA LEU A 172 -2.58 -7.41 1.72
C LEU A 172 -1.48 -7.06 2.71
N THR A 173 -1.72 -6.13 3.64
CA THR A 173 -0.70 -5.69 4.61
C THR A 173 -1.07 -5.99 6.06
N PRO A 174 -1.43 -7.22 6.45
CA PRO A 174 -1.85 -7.51 7.82
C PRO A 174 -0.74 -7.35 8.86
N ASN A 175 -1.07 -6.77 10.00
CA ASN A 175 -0.25 -6.92 11.22
C ASN A 175 -0.42 -8.33 11.80
N VAL A 176 0.33 -8.68 12.85
CA VAL A 176 0.26 -10.02 13.48
C VAL A 176 -1.16 -10.42 13.88
N VAL A 177 -1.97 -9.50 14.41
CA VAL A 177 -3.36 -9.76 14.83
C VAL A 177 -4.29 -9.89 13.62
N GLU A 178 -4.15 -9.00 12.64
CA GLU A 178 -4.92 -9.05 11.39
C GLU A 178 -4.60 -10.31 10.59
N PHE A 179 -3.35 -10.76 10.61
CA PHE A 179 -2.90 -11.99 9.97
C PHE A 179 -3.53 -13.21 10.63
N GLY A 180 -3.55 -13.27 11.97
CA GLY A 180 -4.25 -14.33 12.69
C GLY A 180 -5.72 -14.42 12.28
N ARG A 181 -6.42 -13.28 12.20
CA ARG A 181 -7.82 -13.27 11.74
C ARG A 181 -8.00 -13.73 10.28
N LEU A 182 -7.07 -13.36 9.40
CA LEU A 182 -7.10 -13.84 8.00
C LEU A 182 -6.80 -15.34 7.94
N TRP A 183 -5.88 -15.82 8.76
CA TRP A 183 -5.52 -17.23 8.86
C TRP A 183 -6.70 -18.06 9.37
N ASP A 184 -7.34 -17.66 10.46
CA ASP A 184 -8.50 -18.36 11.01
C ASP A 184 -9.66 -18.42 10.01
N ALA A 185 -9.82 -17.38 9.19
CA ALA A 185 -10.89 -17.30 8.21
C ALA A 185 -10.59 -18.04 6.89
N LEU A 186 -9.33 -18.04 6.43
CA LEU A 186 -8.96 -18.36 5.04
C LEU A 186 -7.74 -19.28 4.90
N GLY A 187 -7.06 -19.58 6.00
CA GLY A 187 -5.90 -20.46 6.04
C GLY A 187 -6.28 -21.93 5.77
N PRO A 188 -5.31 -22.76 5.36
CA PRO A 188 -5.52 -24.17 5.09
C PRO A 188 -5.56 -25.00 6.39
N GLY A 189 -6.59 -24.84 7.23
CA GLY A 189 -6.91 -25.72 8.39
C GLY A 189 -5.81 -25.91 9.47
N ASP A 190 -6.18 -26.60 10.56
CA ASP A 190 -5.32 -26.76 11.75
C ASP A 190 -4.21 -27.82 11.58
N GLU A 191 -4.41 -28.83 10.72
CA GLU A 191 -3.48 -29.95 10.57
C GLU A 191 -2.11 -29.53 10.02
N ASP A 192 -2.08 -28.48 9.20
CA ASP A 192 -0.84 -27.93 8.64
C ASP A 192 -0.17 -26.88 9.54
N GLU A 193 -0.82 -26.42 10.63
CA GLU A 193 -0.35 -25.28 11.44
C GLU A 193 0.67 -25.64 12.52
N ALA A 194 0.54 -26.82 13.15
CA ALA A 194 1.23 -27.14 14.41
C ALA A 194 2.77 -27.07 14.34
N GLU A 195 3.35 -27.25 13.15
CA GLU A 195 4.80 -27.22 12.92
C GLU A 195 5.24 -26.12 11.93
N ALA A 196 4.31 -25.34 11.37
CA ALA A 196 4.64 -24.35 10.33
C ALA A 196 5.31 -23.10 10.92
N THR A 197 6.47 -22.75 10.38
CA THR A 197 7.13 -21.47 10.64
C THR A 197 6.27 -20.30 10.16
N SER A 198 6.48 -19.09 10.70
CA SER A 198 5.77 -17.89 10.24
C SER A 198 5.92 -17.67 8.72
N SER A 199 7.09 -17.96 8.15
CA SER A 199 7.32 -17.87 6.70
C SER A 199 6.43 -18.81 5.91
N GLN A 200 6.32 -20.07 6.35
CA GLN A 200 5.45 -21.06 5.73
C GLN A 200 3.98 -20.66 5.85
N ARG A 201 3.55 -20.13 7.00
CA ARG A 201 2.18 -19.64 7.17
C ARG A 201 1.81 -18.52 6.19
N VAL A 202 2.69 -17.54 5.98
CA VAL A 202 2.41 -16.45 5.02
C VAL A 202 2.32 -17.00 3.59
N GLU A 203 3.21 -17.91 3.21
CA GLU A 203 3.19 -18.58 1.91
C GLU A 203 1.90 -19.37 1.69
N MET A 204 1.50 -20.17 2.69
CA MET A 204 0.29 -20.97 2.65
C MET A 204 -0.98 -20.11 2.52
N LEU A 205 -1.06 -19.01 3.26
CA LEU A 205 -2.19 -18.07 3.15
C LEU A 205 -2.24 -17.43 1.75
N ALA A 206 -1.09 -16.95 1.25
CA ALA A 206 -1.00 -16.36 -0.08
C ALA A 206 -1.40 -17.36 -1.19
N LYS A 207 -1.00 -18.63 -1.05
CA LYS A 207 -1.41 -19.72 -1.94
C LYS A 207 -2.89 -20.04 -1.84
N ALA A 208 -3.48 -20.07 -0.64
CA ALA A 208 -4.91 -20.27 -0.43
C ALA A 208 -5.76 -19.12 -1.02
N LEU A 209 -5.18 -17.92 -1.11
CA LEU A 209 -5.75 -16.76 -1.79
C LEU A 209 -5.49 -16.75 -3.31
N GLY A 210 -4.82 -17.76 -3.87
CA GLY A 210 -4.59 -17.88 -5.31
C GLY A 210 -3.52 -16.93 -5.84
N GLY A 211 -2.42 -16.74 -5.12
CA GLY A 211 -1.28 -15.94 -5.59
C GLY A 211 -1.32 -14.47 -5.19
N VAL A 212 -2.18 -14.09 -4.24
CA VAL A 212 -2.25 -12.73 -3.69
C VAL A 212 -1.01 -12.47 -2.85
N THR A 213 -0.39 -11.29 -3.01
CA THR A 213 0.77 -10.92 -2.19
C THR A 213 0.34 -10.55 -0.78
N VAL A 214 0.92 -11.18 0.23
CA VAL A 214 0.69 -10.92 1.65
C VAL A 214 1.97 -10.39 2.29
N VAL A 215 1.89 -9.19 2.86
CA VAL A 215 2.93 -8.53 3.67
C VAL A 215 2.56 -8.67 5.14
N GLN A 216 3.02 -9.74 5.79
CA GLN A 216 2.85 -9.91 7.23
C GLN A 216 3.82 -9.00 7.98
N LYS A 217 3.30 -7.93 8.58
CA LYS A 217 4.07 -6.93 9.34
C LYS A 217 4.52 -7.53 10.68
N GLY A 218 5.80 -7.41 11.02
CA GLY A 218 6.37 -8.08 12.19
C GLY A 218 7.66 -7.46 12.72
N SER A 219 8.44 -8.23 13.50
CA SER A 219 9.82 -7.87 13.86
C SER A 219 10.72 -7.85 12.62
N VAL A 220 10.52 -8.83 11.74
CA VAL A 220 10.82 -8.81 10.31
C VAL A 220 9.50 -8.79 9.55
N ASP A 221 9.49 -8.23 8.34
CA ASP A 221 8.31 -8.32 7.48
C ASP A 221 8.49 -9.48 6.51
N LEU A 222 7.48 -10.34 6.44
CA LEU A 222 7.45 -11.49 5.54
C LEU A 222 6.49 -11.17 4.38
N ILE A 223 6.98 -11.28 3.16
CA ILE A 223 6.27 -10.88 1.95
C ILE A 223 6.19 -12.10 1.04
N SER A 224 5.02 -12.70 0.88
CA SER A 224 4.86 -13.88 0.03
C SER A 224 3.71 -13.74 -0.94
N ASN A 225 3.89 -14.26 -2.15
CA ASN A 225 2.81 -14.49 -3.11
C ASN A 225 2.40 -15.98 -3.18
N GLY A 226 2.90 -16.83 -2.27
CA GLY A 226 2.64 -18.27 -2.26
C GLY A 226 3.58 -19.10 -3.14
N HIS A 227 4.47 -18.46 -3.89
CA HIS A 227 5.53 -19.09 -4.69
C HIS A 227 6.92 -18.63 -4.27
N VAL A 228 7.05 -17.33 -4.00
CA VAL A 228 8.27 -16.68 -3.54
C VAL A 228 7.97 -15.96 -2.24
N THR A 229 8.84 -16.17 -1.25
CA THR A 229 8.78 -15.48 0.03
C THR A 229 10.04 -14.63 0.22
N LEU A 230 9.85 -13.32 0.39
CA LEU A 230 10.89 -12.34 0.68
C LEU A 230 10.83 -11.96 2.17
N THR A 231 12.00 -11.71 2.75
CA THR A 231 12.11 -11.28 4.15
C THR A 231 12.79 -9.92 4.20
N ASN A 232 12.12 -8.93 4.78
CA ASN A 232 12.73 -7.64 5.10
C ASN A 232 13.24 -7.63 6.54
N ASP A 233 14.56 -7.68 6.68
CA ASP A 233 15.29 -7.67 7.95
C ASP A 233 15.88 -6.30 8.32
N LEU A 234 15.47 -5.23 7.63
CA LEU A 234 15.91 -3.87 7.98
C LEU A 234 15.48 -3.52 9.41
N GLU A 235 16.38 -2.90 10.16
CA GLU A 235 16.08 -2.44 11.52
C GLU A 235 15.10 -1.27 11.45
N GLY A 236 13.95 -1.41 12.12
CA GLY A 236 12.98 -0.33 12.29
C GLY A 236 13.17 0.42 13.61
N GLY A 237 12.38 1.47 13.80
CA GLY A 237 12.27 2.15 15.09
C GLY A 237 11.66 1.24 16.16
N ARG A 238 12.07 1.40 17.42
CA ARG A 238 11.54 0.60 18.54
C ARG A 238 10.17 1.08 19.02
N LYS A 239 9.78 2.31 18.67
CA LYS A 239 8.47 2.87 18.99
C LYS A 239 7.48 2.52 17.90
N ARG A 240 6.36 1.91 18.29
CA ARG A 240 5.19 1.73 17.42
C ARG A 240 4.32 2.98 17.49
N SER A 241 4.31 3.80 16.46
CA SER A 241 3.30 4.87 16.31
C SER A 241 2.05 4.33 15.62
N ALA A 242 0.89 4.79 16.08
CA ALA A 242 -0.34 4.67 15.32
C ALA A 242 -0.18 5.51 14.04
N GLY A 243 -0.21 4.88 12.87
CA GLY A 243 0.00 5.50 11.55
C GLY A 243 1.20 4.96 10.75
N GLN A 244 2.05 4.12 11.35
CA GLN A 244 3.14 3.48 10.62
C GLN A 244 2.65 2.55 9.49
N GLY A 245 1.51 1.87 9.69
CA GLY A 245 0.85 1.07 8.64
C GLY A 245 0.36 1.92 7.47
N ASP A 246 -0.12 3.13 7.74
CA ASP A 246 -0.55 4.05 6.69
C ASP A 246 0.64 4.47 5.84
N THR A 247 1.80 4.77 6.46
CA THR A 247 3.03 5.03 5.69
C THR A 247 3.44 3.84 4.82
N LEU A 248 3.31 2.61 5.33
CA LEU A 248 3.58 1.39 4.55
C LEU A 248 2.73 1.32 3.29
N THR A 249 1.42 1.50 3.43
CA THR A 249 0.50 1.40 2.28
C THR A 249 0.81 2.46 1.22
N GLY A 250 1.09 3.70 1.65
CA GLY A 250 1.47 4.79 0.75
C GLY A 250 2.80 4.54 0.04
N ALA A 251 3.78 3.97 0.74
CA ALA A 251 5.07 3.63 0.18
C ALA A 251 4.96 2.48 -0.85
N ILE A 252 4.26 1.39 -0.50
CA ILE A 252 3.99 0.28 -1.42
C ILE A 252 3.25 0.79 -2.67
N ALA A 253 2.23 1.63 -2.50
CA ALA A 253 1.46 2.14 -3.62
C ALA A 253 2.29 2.99 -4.60
N THR A 254 3.29 3.73 -4.09
CA THR A 254 4.21 4.49 -4.93
C THR A 254 5.10 3.56 -5.75
N PHE A 255 5.70 2.54 -5.11
CA PHE A 255 6.49 1.55 -5.83
C PHE A 255 5.67 0.75 -6.84
N LEU A 256 4.39 0.49 -6.58
CA LEU A 256 3.48 -0.13 -7.56
C LEU A 256 3.19 0.81 -8.74
N GLY A 257 3.11 2.12 -8.50
CA GLY A 257 2.98 3.13 -9.55
C GLY A 257 4.23 3.21 -10.43
N TRP A 258 5.40 3.16 -9.82
CA TRP A 258 6.69 3.09 -10.51
C TRP A 258 6.89 1.75 -11.25
N ARG A 259 6.46 0.63 -10.66
CA ARG A 259 6.41 -0.68 -11.33
C ARG A 259 5.61 -0.60 -12.62
N LYS A 260 4.45 0.07 -12.63
CA LYS A 260 3.69 0.25 -13.87
C LYS A 260 4.51 0.97 -14.93
N ALA A 261 5.14 2.08 -14.56
CA ALA A 261 5.99 2.84 -15.47
C ALA A 261 7.19 2.01 -15.99
N TYR A 262 7.79 1.18 -15.12
CA TYR A 262 8.85 0.24 -15.48
C TYR A 262 8.35 -0.82 -16.47
N LEU A 263 7.17 -1.42 -16.26
CA LEU A 263 6.58 -2.43 -17.15
C LEU A 263 6.06 -1.85 -18.47
N ASP A 264 5.63 -0.59 -18.47
CA ASP A 264 5.28 0.14 -19.69
C ASP A 264 6.54 0.54 -20.49
N GLY A 265 7.73 0.52 -19.86
CA GLY A 265 9.02 0.78 -20.52
C GLY A 265 9.19 2.24 -20.94
N ILE A 266 8.72 3.18 -20.11
CA ILE A 266 8.69 4.61 -20.47
C ILE A 266 10.06 5.31 -20.35
N TRP A 267 11.08 4.62 -19.83
CA TRP A 267 12.49 5.01 -19.91
C TRP A 267 13.38 3.86 -20.35
N ASP A 268 14.56 4.22 -20.82
CA ASP A 268 15.64 3.29 -21.13
C ASP A 268 16.26 2.85 -19.80
N GLY A 269 15.85 1.68 -19.33
CA GLY A 269 16.34 1.06 -18.11
C GLY A 269 17.07 -0.24 -18.42
N ASP A 270 16.46 -1.36 -18.07
CA ASP A 270 17.03 -2.68 -18.32
C ASP A 270 17.00 -3.07 -19.80
N ASP A 271 18.06 -3.73 -20.26
CA ASP A 271 18.03 -4.48 -21.52
C ASP A 271 16.87 -5.48 -21.51
N LYS A 272 16.23 -5.68 -22.67
CA LYS A 272 15.04 -6.56 -22.79
C LYS A 272 15.27 -7.98 -22.25
N GLU A 273 16.51 -8.47 -22.28
CA GLU A 273 16.88 -9.80 -21.76
C GLU A 273 16.94 -9.88 -20.23
N HIS A 274 17.14 -8.75 -19.54
CA HIS A 274 17.29 -8.70 -18.08
C HIS A 274 16.07 -8.12 -17.36
N ARG A 275 14.97 -7.89 -18.08
CA ARG A 275 13.76 -7.29 -17.54
C ARG A 275 13.11 -8.21 -16.51
N MET A 276 12.79 -7.65 -15.34
CA MET A 276 12.16 -8.38 -14.25
C MET A 276 10.71 -8.74 -14.60
N SER A 277 10.26 -9.92 -14.17
CA SER A 277 8.90 -10.40 -14.46
C SER A 277 7.81 -9.61 -13.72
N GLU A 278 6.57 -9.69 -14.18
CA GLU A 278 5.44 -9.04 -13.50
C GLU A 278 5.23 -9.57 -12.07
N GLU A 279 5.40 -10.87 -11.87
CA GLU A 279 5.27 -11.51 -10.56
C GLU A 279 6.36 -11.04 -9.60
N GLU A 280 7.61 -11.03 -10.07
CA GLU A 280 8.78 -10.58 -9.32
C GLU A 280 8.64 -9.12 -8.89
N THR A 281 8.29 -8.25 -9.83
CA THR A 281 8.23 -6.80 -9.60
C THR A 281 7.16 -6.41 -8.58
N LEU A 282 6.08 -7.17 -8.45
CA LEU A 282 5.06 -6.93 -7.44
C LEU A 282 5.59 -7.18 -6.02
N GLY A 283 6.27 -8.31 -5.80
CA GLY A 283 6.92 -8.64 -4.53
C GLY A 283 8.03 -7.63 -4.19
N LEU A 284 8.80 -7.20 -5.19
CA LEU A 284 9.80 -6.14 -5.03
C LEU A 284 9.17 -4.79 -4.66
N ALA A 285 8.02 -4.43 -5.23
CA ALA A 285 7.33 -3.19 -4.88
C ALA A 285 6.84 -3.20 -3.42
N ALA A 286 6.28 -4.33 -2.97
CA ALA A 286 5.92 -4.54 -1.58
C ALA A 286 7.15 -4.46 -0.66
N PHE A 287 8.27 -5.06 -1.08
CA PHE A 287 9.54 -5.01 -0.35
C PHE A 287 10.10 -3.59 -0.25
N GLY A 288 10.13 -2.83 -1.35
CA GLY A 288 10.58 -1.44 -1.37
C GLY A 288 9.76 -0.55 -0.43
N GLY A 289 8.44 -0.69 -0.44
CA GLY A 289 7.56 0.04 0.49
C GLY A 289 7.80 -0.31 1.96
N SER A 290 7.98 -1.60 2.26
CA SER A 290 8.35 -2.08 3.61
C SER A 290 9.74 -1.55 4.04
N ALA A 291 10.72 -1.54 3.13
CA ALA A 291 12.07 -1.05 3.39
C ALA A 291 12.09 0.43 3.76
N VAL A 292 11.47 1.27 2.93
CA VAL A 292 11.33 2.71 3.21
C VAL A 292 10.64 2.93 4.54
N THR A 293 9.55 2.22 4.82
CA THR A 293 8.78 2.41 6.07
C THR A 293 9.60 2.06 7.31
N ARG A 294 10.37 0.96 7.27
CA ARG A 294 11.26 0.57 8.37
C ARG A 294 12.34 1.60 8.58
N GLU A 295 12.97 2.06 7.51
CA GLU A 295 14.02 3.07 7.60
C GLU A 295 13.47 4.42 8.08
N SER A 296 12.29 4.86 7.63
CA SER A 296 11.61 6.05 8.14
C SER A 296 11.33 5.93 9.64
N SER A 297 10.83 4.78 10.09
CA SER A 297 10.61 4.49 11.51
C SER A 297 11.92 4.57 12.31
N ARG A 298 13.01 4.01 11.78
CA ARG A 298 14.34 4.03 12.40
C ARG A 298 14.88 5.46 12.54
N LEU A 299 14.88 6.22 11.45
CA LEU A 299 15.35 7.60 11.42
C LEU A 299 14.53 8.50 12.36
N ALA A 300 13.21 8.39 12.31
CA ALA A 300 12.33 9.17 13.20
C ALA A 300 12.58 8.79 14.66
N PHE A 301 12.79 7.49 14.96
CA PHE A 301 13.03 7.02 16.31
C PHE A 301 14.38 7.51 16.86
N LEU A 302 15.41 7.54 16.02
CA LEU A 302 16.70 8.13 16.42
C LEU A 302 16.58 9.62 16.78
N ARG A 303 15.68 10.36 16.11
CA ARG A 303 15.45 11.79 16.38
C ARG A 303 14.54 12.06 17.56
N LYS A 304 13.47 11.28 17.74
CA LYS A 304 12.38 11.58 18.69
C LYS A 304 12.32 10.60 19.87
N GLY A 305 12.95 9.44 19.76
CA GLY A 305 12.92 8.38 20.76
C GLY A 305 11.48 8.01 21.15
N ARG A 306 11.16 8.13 22.44
CA ARG A 306 9.85 7.75 23.00
C ARG A 306 8.69 8.57 22.43
N SER A 307 8.92 9.85 22.09
CA SER A 307 7.87 10.77 21.69
C SER A 307 7.45 10.65 20.23
N LEU A 308 8.13 9.82 19.42
CA LEU A 308 7.83 9.59 18.00
C LEU A 308 6.32 9.39 17.77
N GLN A 309 5.78 10.15 16.85
CA GLN A 309 4.42 10.08 16.30
C GLN A 309 4.46 9.64 14.83
N ALA A 310 3.30 9.42 14.21
CA ALA A 310 3.23 9.08 12.79
C ALA A 310 3.63 10.23 11.86
N SER A 311 3.40 11.49 12.27
CA SER A 311 3.86 12.66 11.51
C SER A 311 5.38 12.69 11.41
N ASP A 312 6.09 12.43 12.51
CA ASP A 312 7.56 12.37 12.51
C ASP A 312 8.07 11.28 11.54
N LEU A 313 7.38 10.14 11.49
CA LEU A 313 7.72 9.06 10.55
C LEU A 313 7.48 9.49 9.09
N THR A 314 6.37 10.20 8.82
CA THR A 314 6.03 10.72 7.49
C THR A 314 7.06 11.76 7.01
N GLU A 315 7.61 12.55 7.92
CA GLU A 315 8.67 13.53 7.61
C GLU A 315 9.99 12.86 7.18
N GLU A 316 10.26 11.63 7.63
CA GLU A 316 11.47 10.88 7.29
C GLU A 316 11.34 10.04 6.01
N VAL A 317 10.20 10.03 5.33
CA VAL A 317 9.99 9.20 4.12
C VAL A 317 11.02 9.48 3.04
N HIS A 318 11.27 10.76 2.72
CA HIS A 318 12.28 11.13 1.73
C HIS A 318 13.70 10.78 2.19
N ASN A 319 14.04 11.04 3.46
CA ASN A 319 15.37 10.74 3.98
C ASN A 319 15.64 9.23 3.97
N ALA A 320 14.63 8.42 4.30
CA ALA A 320 14.70 6.97 4.22
C ALA A 320 14.89 6.47 2.79
N PHE A 321 14.15 7.05 1.83
CA PHE A 321 14.34 6.77 0.41
C PHE A 321 15.78 7.07 -0.03
N MET A 322 16.31 8.25 0.30
CA MET A 322 17.69 8.63 -0.04
C MET A 322 18.72 7.73 0.64
N ALA A 323 18.48 7.30 1.89
CA ALA A 323 19.38 6.41 2.60
C ALA A 323 19.44 5.00 1.99
N LEU A 324 18.35 4.53 1.36
CA LEU A 324 18.25 3.20 0.77
C LEU A 324 18.60 3.16 -0.72
N PHE A 325 18.25 4.22 -1.47
CA PHE A 325 18.31 4.22 -2.93
C PHE A 325 19.07 5.41 -3.53
N GLY A 326 19.36 6.44 -2.75
CA GLY A 326 20.04 7.63 -3.25
C GLY A 326 21.47 7.32 -3.73
N ASP A 327 21.88 7.99 -4.81
CA ASP A 327 23.26 7.93 -5.29
C ASP A 327 24.24 8.67 -4.38
N ILE A 328 25.39 8.04 -4.14
CA ILE A 328 26.62 8.72 -3.75
C ILE A 328 27.53 8.69 -4.98
N ASP A 329 27.27 9.49 -6.01
CA ASP A 329 28.27 9.76 -7.04
C ASP A 329 28.14 11.17 -7.63
N GLY A 330 29.29 11.81 -7.84
CA GLY A 330 29.47 13.25 -7.99
C GLY A 330 29.31 13.81 -9.40
N ASP A 331 28.43 13.25 -10.21
CA ASP A 331 28.16 13.78 -11.56
C ASP A 331 26.97 14.75 -11.51
N LEU A 332 27.28 16.05 -11.46
CA LEU A 332 26.31 17.13 -11.21
C LEU A 332 25.26 17.29 -12.32
N ASP A 333 25.44 16.64 -13.48
CA ASP A 333 24.54 16.75 -14.62
C ASP A 333 23.55 15.57 -14.75
N ALA A 334 23.68 14.53 -13.93
CA ALA A 334 22.72 13.42 -13.87
C ALA A 334 22.83 12.65 -12.55
N CYS A 335 22.43 13.23 -11.41
CA CYS A 335 22.45 12.45 -10.18
C CYS A 335 21.48 12.91 -9.08
N LYS A 336 20.50 12.03 -8.79
CA LYS A 336 20.10 11.57 -7.44
C LYS A 336 19.09 10.40 -7.41
N LEU A 337 18.87 9.67 -8.53
CA LEU A 337 17.56 9.21 -9.03
C LEU A 337 16.69 10.35 -9.56
#